data_AF-A0A519BIW4-F1
#
_entry.id   AF-A0A519BIW4-F1
#
_cell.length_a   1.000
_cell.length_b   1.000
_cell.length_c   1.000
_cell.angle_alpha   90.00
_cell.angle_beta   90.00
_cell.angle_gamma   90.00
#
_symmetry.space_group_name_H-M   'P 1'
#
loop_
_entity.id
_entity.type
_entity.pdbx_description
1 polymer ?
#
loop_
_entity_poly.entity_id
_entity_poly.type
_entity_poly.pdbx_seq_one_letter_code
_entity_poly.pdbx_strand_id
1 'polypeptide(L)'
;MRGSEMKIGTIMIRVPRKVKKGKNFKVLTLTEHPMNTGLVKNPKTGKIIPEWIINKVNIFYDKKLITTCNYGIGIAANPFLAFYVKAEKSAPLDFVMHDNEGNVYKKTVLINVY
;
A
#
# COMPACT_ATOMS: atom_id res chain seq x y z
N MET A 1 20.30 -12.90 1.49
CA MET A 1 20.47 -11.79 2.45
C MET A 1 19.64 -10.59 2.00
N ARG A 2 18.44 -10.37 2.57
CA ARG A 2 17.72 -9.09 2.46
C ARG A 2 18.16 -8.24 3.65
N GLY A 3 19.31 -7.56 3.48
CA GLY A 3 20.07 -6.92 4.57
C GLY A 3 19.81 -5.43 4.77
N SER A 4 18.55 -5.00 4.80
CA SER A 4 18.22 -3.69 5.37
C SER A 4 16.85 -3.78 6.04
N GLU A 5 16.79 -3.36 7.31
CA GLU A 5 15.55 -3.17 8.04
C GLU A 5 14.74 -2.10 7.28
N MET A 6 13.63 -2.49 6.66
CA MET A 6 12.80 -1.56 5.92
C MET A 6 12.13 -0.61 6.92
N LYS A 7 12.18 0.69 6.63
CA LYS A 7 11.55 1.68 7.49
C LYS A 7 10.03 1.55 7.39
N ILE A 8 9.34 1.70 8.53
CA ILE A 8 7.87 1.78 8.57
C ILE A 8 7.38 2.79 7.53
N GLY A 9 6.32 2.43 6.80
CA GLY A 9 5.76 3.23 5.72
C GLY A 9 6.46 3.06 4.37
N THR A 10 7.48 2.21 4.26
CA THR A 10 8.08 1.88 2.97
C THR A 10 7.08 1.11 2.11
N ILE A 11 6.70 1.68 0.97
CA ILE A 11 5.80 1.05 0.00
C ILE A 11 6.62 0.50 -1.17
N MET A 12 6.55 -0.81 -1.38
CA MET A 12 7.05 -1.49 -2.57
C MET A 12 5.90 -1.67 -3.56
N ILE A 13 6.14 -1.32 -4.83
CA ILE A 13 5.16 -1.47 -5.90
C ILE A 13 5.80 -2.29 -7.03
N ARG A 14 5.09 -3.30 -7.51
CA ARG A 14 5.46 -4.08 -8.69
C ARG A 14 4.38 -3.96 -9.75
N VAL A 15 4.80 -3.50 -10.93
CA VAL A 15 4.01 -3.37 -12.15
C VAL A 15 4.82 -3.93 -13.33
N PRO A 16 4.18 -4.29 -14.46
CA PRO A 16 4.91 -4.66 -15.68
C PRO A 16 5.74 -3.49 -16.20
N ARG A 17 6.86 -3.81 -16.88
CA ARG A 17 7.76 -2.79 -17.46
C ARG A 17 7.08 -1.92 -18.52
N LYS A 18 6.21 -2.54 -19.33
CA LYS A 18 5.38 -1.91 -20.37
C LYS A 18 4.03 -2.63 -20.45
N VAL A 19 2.97 -1.91 -20.80
CA VAL A 19 1.61 -2.45 -20.96
C VAL A 19 0.99 -1.91 -22.25
N LYS A 20 0.31 -2.77 -23.02
CA LYS A 20 -0.39 -2.33 -24.24
C LYS A 20 -1.59 -1.45 -23.89
N LYS A 21 -1.80 -0.36 -24.61
CA LYS A 21 -2.98 0.50 -24.45
C LYS A 21 -4.28 -0.31 -24.48
N GLY A 22 -5.16 -0.01 -23.53
CA GLY A 22 -6.47 -0.64 -23.36
C GLY A 22 -6.46 -1.98 -22.63
N LYS A 23 -5.31 -2.55 -22.28
CA LYS A 23 -5.21 -3.81 -21.51
C LYS A 23 -5.14 -3.57 -20.02
N ASN A 24 -5.65 -4.52 -19.25
CA ASN A 24 -5.50 -4.52 -17.80
C ASN A 24 -4.12 -5.04 -17.41
N PHE A 25 -3.49 -4.42 -16.43
CA PHE A 25 -2.25 -4.89 -15.82
C PHE A 25 -2.41 -5.06 -14.32
N LYS A 26 -1.69 -6.05 -13.77
CA LYS A 26 -1.70 -6.32 -12.33
C LYS A 26 -0.75 -5.36 -11.62
N VAL A 27 -1.24 -4.75 -10.56
CA VAL A 27 -0.45 -3.96 -9.61
C VAL A 27 -0.37 -4.74 -8.32
N LEU A 28 0.86 -4.91 -7.81
CA LEU A 28 1.11 -5.52 -6.51
C LEU A 28 1.77 -4.49 -5.62
N THR A 29 1.30 -4.39 -4.38
CA THR A 29 1.90 -3.52 -3.37
C THR A 29 2.16 -4.30 -2.09
N LEU A 30 3.26 -3.95 -1.43
CA LEU A 30 3.62 -4.44 -0.11
C LEU A 30 4.12 -3.25 0.70
N THR A 31 3.52 -3.02 1.87
CA THR A 31 3.84 -1.85 2.70
C THR A 31 4.40 -2.32 4.03
N GLU A 32 5.55 -1.82 4.44
CA GLU A 32 6.13 -2.14 5.75
C GLU A 32 5.32 -1.44 6.85
N HIS A 33 4.53 -2.20 7.61
CA HIS A 33 3.69 -1.67 8.67
C HIS A 33 3.23 -2.79 9.62
N PRO A 34 3.27 -2.60 10.96
CA PRO A 34 2.95 -3.66 11.91
C PRO A 34 1.45 -4.05 11.92
N MET A 35 0.55 -3.10 11.59
CA MET A 35 -0.90 -3.31 11.64
C MET A 35 -1.37 -3.85 12.99
N ASN A 36 -0.97 -3.18 14.07
CA ASN A 36 -1.38 -3.56 15.41
C ASN A 36 -2.89 -3.38 15.55
N THR A 37 -3.60 -4.44 15.91
CA THR A 37 -5.07 -4.47 15.88
C THR A 37 -5.74 -3.88 17.11
N GLY A 38 -4.98 -3.53 18.16
CA GLY A 38 -5.56 -3.15 19.45
C GLY A 38 -6.07 -4.34 20.30
N LEU A 39 -6.06 -5.57 19.77
CA LEU A 39 -6.66 -6.74 20.43
C LEU A 39 -5.63 -7.65 21.12
N VAL A 40 -4.35 -7.51 20.77
CA VAL A 40 -3.27 -8.39 21.24
C VAL A 40 -2.57 -7.77 22.44
N LYS A 41 -2.26 -8.60 23.45
CA LYS A 41 -1.41 -8.22 24.58
C LYS A 41 0.04 -8.55 24.30
N ASN A 42 0.95 -7.69 24.73
CA ASN A 42 2.37 -7.96 24.72
C ASN A 42 2.68 -9.09 25.71
N PRO A 43 3.33 -10.19 25.28
CA PRO A 43 3.52 -11.37 26.14
C PRO A 43 4.51 -11.12 27.29
N LYS A 44 5.42 -10.15 27.16
CA LYS A 44 6.40 -9.81 28.21
C LYS A 44 5.82 -8.89 29.28
N THR A 45 4.97 -7.95 28.88
CA THR A 45 4.46 -6.90 29.78
C THR A 45 3.00 -7.09 30.20
N GLY A 46 2.24 -7.97 29.52
CA GLY A 46 0.81 -8.19 29.74
C GLY A 46 -0.10 -7.03 29.28
N LYS A 47 0.47 -5.92 28.80
CA LYS A 47 -0.28 -4.73 28.37
C LYS A 47 -0.85 -4.90 26.97
N ILE A 48 -2.01 -4.30 26.70
CA ILE A 48 -2.60 -4.23 25.36
C ILE A 48 -1.67 -3.41 24.46
N ILE A 49 -1.40 -3.92 23.25
CA ILE A 49 -0.70 -3.17 22.20
C ILE A 49 -1.74 -2.23 21.56
N PRO A 50 -1.54 -0.90 21.58
CA PRO A 50 -2.49 0.04 20.99
C PRO A 50 -2.75 -0.26 19.51
N GLU A 51 -3.95 0.07 19.04
CA GLU A 51 -4.29 -0.03 17.63
C GLU A 51 -3.45 0.97 16.82
N TRP A 52 -2.71 0.45 15.86
CA TRP A 52 -1.97 1.26 14.89
C TRP A 52 -2.05 0.58 13.53
N ILE A 53 -2.93 1.11 12.68
CA ILE A 53 -3.25 0.52 11.37
C ILE A 53 -3.23 1.58 10.28
N ILE A 54 -2.80 1.18 9.09
CA ILE A 54 -3.17 1.89 7.85
C ILE A 54 -4.67 1.69 7.68
N ASN A 55 -5.44 2.77 7.66
CA ASN A 55 -6.91 2.73 7.60
C ASN A 55 -7.46 3.18 6.23
N LYS A 56 -6.66 3.92 5.44
CA LYS A 56 -7.10 4.43 4.14
C LYS A 56 -5.97 4.42 3.12
N VAL A 57 -6.23 3.81 1.97
CA VAL A 57 -5.32 3.77 0.82
C VAL A 57 -6.01 4.41 -0.38
N ASN A 58 -5.49 5.53 -0.85
CA ASN A 58 -5.94 6.17 -2.08
C ASN A 58 -4.94 5.90 -3.20
N ILE A 59 -5.47 5.52 -4.36
CA ILE A 59 -4.67 5.21 -5.54
C ILE A 59 -5.11 6.13 -6.66
N PHE A 60 -4.15 6.87 -7.22
CA PHE A 60 -4.38 7.81 -8.30
C PHE A 60 -3.64 7.35 -9.55
N TYR A 61 -4.27 7.50 -10.71
CA TYR A 61 -3.63 7.30 -12.00
C TYR A 61 -3.79 8.57 -12.82
N ASP A 62 -2.67 9.16 -13.24
CA ASP A 62 -2.66 10.48 -13.86
C ASP A 62 -3.39 11.54 -13.01
N LYS A 63 -3.07 11.60 -11.72
CA LYS A 63 -3.70 12.51 -10.73
C LYS A 63 -5.20 12.31 -10.49
N LYS A 64 -5.87 11.42 -11.23
CA LYS A 64 -7.27 11.06 -10.99
C LYS A 64 -7.36 9.94 -9.97
N LEU A 65 -8.16 10.11 -8.93
CA LEU A 65 -8.46 9.04 -7.98
C LEU A 65 -9.17 7.90 -8.73
N ILE A 66 -8.53 6.72 -8.75
CA ILE A 66 -9.10 5.54 -9.40
C ILE A 66 -9.74 4.57 -8.39
N THR A 67 -9.25 4.54 -7.15
CA THR A 67 -9.88 3.76 -6.08
C THR A 67 -9.43 4.24 -4.70
N THR A 68 -10.27 3.95 -3.71
CA THR A 68 -9.98 4.05 -2.28
C THR A 68 -10.23 2.70 -1.64
N CYS A 69 -9.26 2.19 -0.89
CA CYS A 69 -9.42 1.01 -0.05
C CYS A 69 -9.45 1.45 1.42
N ASN A 70 -10.53 1.13 2.13
CA ASN A 70 -10.64 1.34 3.57
C ASN A 70 -10.20 0.05 4.25
N TYR A 71 -9.07 0.10 4.95
CA TYR A 71 -8.54 -1.04 5.68
C TYR A 71 -9.08 -1.05 7.11
N GLY A 72 -9.24 -2.24 7.67
CA GLY A 72 -9.59 -2.44 9.06
C GLY A 72 -8.62 -3.39 9.75
N ILE A 73 -8.90 -3.70 11.02
CA ILE A 73 -8.06 -4.55 11.88
C ILE A 73 -7.89 -6.00 11.37
N GLY A 74 -8.65 -6.43 10.36
CA GLY A 74 -8.50 -7.74 9.73
C GLY A 74 -7.34 -7.82 8.72
N ILE A 75 -6.69 -6.71 8.40
CA ILE A 75 -5.54 -6.68 7.49
C ILE A 75 -4.27 -7.07 8.26
N ALA A 76 -3.55 -8.06 7.72
CA ALA A 76 -2.32 -8.56 8.32
C ALA A 76 -1.18 -7.53 8.31
N ALA A 77 -0.20 -7.73 9.19
CA ALA A 77 1.07 -7.04 9.16
C ALA A 77 1.72 -7.13 7.77
N ASN A 78 2.44 -6.07 7.42
CA ASN A 78 2.96 -5.83 6.08
C ASN A 78 1.88 -5.94 4.99
N PRO A 79 0.90 -5.01 4.96
CA PRO A 79 -0.25 -5.11 4.07
C PRO A 79 0.14 -5.34 2.61
N PHE A 80 -0.43 -6.39 2.03
CA PHE A 80 -0.32 -6.72 0.62
C PHE A 80 -1.64 -6.43 -0.09
N LEU A 81 -1.58 -5.68 -1.19
CA LEU A 81 -2.73 -5.39 -2.03
C LEU A 81 -2.40 -5.69 -3.49
N ALA A 82 -3.29 -6.44 -4.13
CA ALA A 82 -3.22 -6.81 -5.53
C ALA A 82 -4.51 -6.43 -6.25
N PHE A 83 -4.40 -5.71 -7.35
CA PHE A 83 -5.55 -5.28 -8.16
C PHE A 83 -5.15 -5.08 -9.62
N TYR A 84 -6.13 -4.85 -10.47
CA TYR A 84 -5.91 -4.57 -11.88
C TYR A 84 -6.25 -3.12 -12.21
N VAL A 85 -5.45 -2.51 -13.08
CA VAL A 85 -5.69 -1.17 -13.65
C VAL A 85 -5.69 -1.29 -15.16
N LYS A 86 -6.58 -0.56 -15.83
CA LYS A 86 -6.59 -0.46 -17.29
C LYS A 86 -5.54 0.56 -17.76
N ALA A 87 -4.62 0.15 -18.63
CA ALA A 87 -3.59 1.02 -19.17
C ALA A 87 -4.16 1.95 -20.24
N GLU A 88 -4.43 3.21 -19.90
CA GLU A 88 -4.98 4.18 -20.86
C GLU A 88 -3.88 5.01 -21.53
N LYS A 89 -2.88 5.44 -20.74
CA LYS A 89 -1.76 6.26 -21.19
C LYS A 89 -0.55 6.15 -20.27
N SER A 90 0.63 6.51 -20.75
CA SER A 90 1.82 6.60 -19.90
C SER A 90 1.62 7.71 -18.87
N ALA A 91 1.57 7.37 -17.59
CA ALA A 91 1.34 8.32 -16.51
C ALA A 91 1.76 7.75 -15.14
N PRO A 92 1.96 8.60 -14.13
CA PRO A 92 2.21 8.17 -12.76
C PRO A 92 1.00 7.41 -12.17
N LEU A 93 1.30 6.37 -11.40
CA LEU A 93 0.40 5.71 -10.47
C LEU A 93 0.87 6.03 -9.05
N ASP A 94 0.08 6.84 -8.34
CA ASP A 94 0.40 7.36 -7.01
C ASP A 94 -0.39 6.59 -5.94
N PHE A 95 0.31 6.18 -4.89
CA PHE A 95 -0.26 5.60 -3.68
C PHE A 95 -0.12 6.59 -2.55
N VAL A 96 -1.21 6.83 -1.83
CA VAL A 96 -1.25 7.64 -0.62
C VAL A 96 -1.96 6.83 0.46
N MET A 97 -1.22 6.41 1.48
CA MET A 97 -1.71 5.60 2.59
C MET A 97 -1.71 6.43 3.87
N HIS A 98 -2.80 6.36 4.63
CA HIS A 98 -2.96 7.03 5.91
C HIS A 98 -3.09 5.99 7.01
N ASP A 99 -2.46 6.24 8.16
CA ASP A 99 -2.74 5.49 9.39
C ASP A 99 -3.61 6.28 10.37
N ASN A 100 -4.05 5.60 11.42
CA ASN A 100 -4.88 6.17 12.48
C ASN A 100 -4.09 7.03 13.49
N GLU A 101 -2.75 7.10 13.39
CA GLU A 101 -1.90 8.00 14.17
C GLU A 101 -1.61 9.32 13.44
N GLY A 102 -2.13 9.49 12.22
CA GLY A 102 -2.02 10.71 11.42
C GLY A 102 -0.83 10.73 10.45
N ASN A 103 -0.06 9.65 10.35
CA ASN A 103 1.03 9.55 9.40
C ASN A 103 0.50 9.35 7.97
N VAL A 104 1.28 9.81 6.99
CA VAL A 104 0.97 9.68 5.57
C VAL A 104 2.17 9.11 4.82
N TYR A 105 1.95 7.99 4.16
CA TYR A 105 2.96 7.27 3.37
C TYR A 105 2.63 7.41 1.88
N LYS A 106 3.63 7.77 1.08
CA LYS A 106 3.43 8.05 -0.35
C LYS A 106 4.44 7.31 -1.21
N LYS A 107 3.99 6.82 -2.37
CA LYS A 107 4.87 6.25 -3.38
C LYS A 107 4.28 6.39 -4.77
N THR A 108 5.15 6.72 -5.71
CA THR A 108 4.81 6.85 -7.13
C THR A 108 5.57 5.82 -7.95
N VAL A 109 4.92 5.24 -8.95
CA VAL A 109 5.57 4.47 -10.02
C VAL A 109 5.07 4.94 -11.39
N LEU A 110 5.95 4.96 -12.38
CA LEU A 110 5.55 5.31 -13.75
C LEU A 110 4.98 4.09 -14.47
N ILE A 111 3.80 4.24 -15.06
CA ILE A 111 3.23 3.25 -15.98
C ILE A 111 3.63 3.61 -17.40
N ASN A 112 4.27 2.69 -18.11
CA ASN A 112 4.65 2.88 -19.51
C ASN A 112 3.66 2.16 -20.41
N VAL A 113 2.92 2.92 -21.21
CA VAL A 113 1.94 2.41 -22.16
C VAL A 113 2.46 2.55 -23.59
N TYR A 114 2.27 1.49 -24.38
CA TYR A 114 2.62 1.43 -25.81
C TYR A 114 1.42 1.03 -26.66
#